data_AF-A1B3P7-F1
#
_entry.id   AF-A1B3P7-F1
#
_cell.length_a   1.000
_cell.length_b   1.000
_cell.length_c   1.000
_cell.angle_alpha   90.00
_cell.angle_beta   90.00
_cell.angle_gamma   90.00
#
_symmetry.space_group_name_H-M   'P 1'
#
loop_
_entity.id
_entity.type
_entity.pdbx_description
1 polymer ?
#
loop_
_entity_poly.entity_id
_entity_poly.type
_entity_poly.pdbx_seq_one_letter_code
_entity_poly.pdbx_strand_id
1 'polypeptide(L)'
;MTYAEQVKAEVAARYGVPVLCDVHIIPRGISSFDPMASRNFKAIRDAQIAAIRRSQRLRVAERQEGKRQKAKQPRPPRVNPKLLADMIKCEVALRGDMDALSRAVLSLRCEGKTHRQIAAETGRAVSQVHGILKRAIQKGVACEAIASDCGVHGR
;
A
#
# COMPACT_ATOMS: atom_id res chain seq x y z
N MET A 1 29.19 21.80 19.22
CA MET A 1 28.01 22.00 20.07
C MET A 1 27.61 23.45 20.01
N THR A 2 26.44 23.74 19.45
CA THR A 2 25.87 25.09 19.43
C THR A 2 25.09 25.35 20.73
N TYR A 3 24.96 26.61 21.13
CA TYR A 3 24.19 26.96 22.33
C TYR A 3 22.71 26.50 22.23
N ALA A 4 22.16 26.43 21.03
CA ALA A 4 20.82 25.86 20.78
C ALA A 4 20.75 24.36 21.10
N GLU A 5 21.79 23.58 20.77
CA GLU A 5 21.87 22.15 21.12
C GLU A 5 21.99 21.94 22.64
N GLN A 6 22.71 22.82 23.33
CA GLN A 6 22.82 22.79 24.80
C GLN A 6 21.47 23.03 25.48
N VAL A 7 20.68 24.00 25.01
CA VAL A 7 19.33 24.28 25.53
C VAL A 7 18.38 23.11 25.25
N LYS A 8 18.44 22.50 24.06
CA LYS A 8 17.63 21.30 23.74
C LYS A 8 17.94 20.15 24.70
N ALA A 9 19.23 19.91 24.98
CA ALA A 9 19.66 18.87 25.92
C ALA A 9 19.19 19.15 27.36
N GLU A 10 19.26 20.40 27.82
CA GLU A 10 18.82 20.78 29.18
C GLU A 10 17.30 20.64 29.36
N VAL A 11 16.50 21.03 28.35
CA VAL A 11 15.03 20.87 28.37
C VAL A 11 14.66 19.39 28.33
N ALA A 12 15.31 18.59 27.49
CA ALA A 12 15.09 17.15 27.43
C ALA A 12 15.43 16.48 28.77
N ALA A 13 16.49 16.92 29.45
CA ALA A 13 16.87 16.41 30.77
C ALA A 13 15.90 16.81 31.88
N ARG A 14 15.35 18.04 31.86
CA ARG A 14 14.40 18.52 32.88
C ARG A 14 13.00 17.92 32.73
N TYR A 15 12.53 17.73 31.50
CA TYR A 15 11.14 17.37 31.24
C TYR A 15 10.97 15.97 30.63
N GLY A 16 12.06 15.28 30.29
CA GLY A 16 12.03 13.91 29.75
C GLY A 16 11.48 13.80 28.32
N VAL A 17 11.29 14.92 27.62
CA VAL A 17 10.69 14.94 26.27
C VAL A 17 11.72 15.45 25.25
N PRO A 18 11.96 14.71 24.14
CA PRO A 18 12.86 15.16 23.10
C PRO A 18 12.28 16.38 22.35
N VAL A 19 13.04 17.48 22.33
CA VAL A 19 12.64 18.73 21.65
C VAL A 19 12.97 18.63 20.16
N LEU A 20 11.96 18.31 19.35
CA LEU A 20 12.10 18.15 17.89
C LEU A 20 11.99 19.46 17.10
N CYS A 21 11.66 20.58 17.76
CA CYS A 21 11.50 21.88 17.12
C CYS A 21 12.79 22.72 17.10
N ASP A 22 12.88 23.67 16.18
CA ASP A 22 14.00 24.61 16.06
C ASP A 22 13.91 25.72 17.11
N VAL A 23 14.87 25.70 18.04
CA VAL A 23 14.97 26.66 19.14
C VAL A 23 15.54 27.97 18.61
N HIS A 24 14.71 29.01 18.58
CA HIS A 24 15.12 30.38 18.28
C HIS A 24 15.29 31.16 19.58
N ILE A 25 16.50 31.65 19.84
CA ILE A 25 16.82 32.44 21.02
C ILE A 25 16.55 33.91 20.67
N ILE A 26 15.63 34.54 21.41
CA ILE A 26 15.33 35.97 21.28
C ILE A 26 16.16 36.71 22.33
N PRO A 27 17.21 37.47 21.95
CA PRO A 27 17.97 38.27 22.90
C PRO A 27 17.08 39.32 23.55
N ARG A 28 17.16 39.46 24.87
CA ARG A 28 16.41 40.51 25.59
C ARG A 28 16.94 41.88 25.15
N GLY A 29 16.06 42.73 24.60
CA GLY A 29 16.37 44.12 24.25
C GLY A 29 16.26 44.51 22.77
N ILE A 30 15.88 43.59 21.88
CA ILE A 30 15.69 43.92 20.46
C ILE A 30 14.19 44.02 20.16
N SER A 31 13.61 45.22 20.26
CA SER A 31 12.41 45.50 19.48
C SER A 31 12.85 45.48 18.02
N SER A 32 12.53 44.40 17.30
CA SER A 32 12.81 44.28 15.87
C SER A 32 11.87 45.19 15.08
N PHE A 33 12.06 46.50 15.20
CA PHE A 33 11.54 47.47 14.27
C PHE A 33 12.73 48.19 13.67
N ASP A 34 13.35 47.53 12.69
CA ASP A 34 14.39 48.12 11.87
C ASP A 34 13.72 49.01 10.80
N PRO A 35 13.90 50.35 10.83
CA PRO A 35 13.29 51.25 9.86
C PRO A 35 13.82 51.05 8.43
N MET A 36 15.00 50.43 8.27
CA MET A 36 15.56 50.05 6.97
C MET A 36 14.88 48.81 6.37
N ALA A 37 14.32 47.91 7.19
CA ALA A 37 13.57 46.75 6.70
C ALA A 37 12.30 47.18 5.93
N SER A 38 11.70 48.32 6.30
CA SER A 38 10.51 48.93 5.69
C SER A 38 10.59 49.05 4.15
N ARG A 39 11.73 49.52 3.62
CA ARG A 39 11.90 49.74 2.17
C ARG A 39 11.98 48.45 1.36
N ASN A 40 12.37 47.34 1.97
CA ASN A 40 12.59 46.07 1.29
C ASN A 40 11.40 45.10 1.41
N PHE A 41 10.36 45.40 2.21
CA PHE A 41 9.21 44.50 2.36
C PHE A 41 8.52 44.20 1.03
N LYS A 42 8.39 45.19 0.15
CA LYS A 42 7.76 44.98 -1.16
C LYS A 42 8.61 44.04 -2.03
N ALA A 43 9.92 44.26 -2.09
CA ALA A 43 10.84 43.40 -2.84
C ALA A 43 10.91 41.98 -2.28
N ILE A 44 10.93 41.82 -0.95
CA ILE A 44 10.94 40.51 -0.29
C ILE A 44 9.62 39.77 -0.51
N ARG A 45 8.49 40.47 -0.41
CA ARG A 45 7.15 39.91 -0.66
C ARG A 45 6.99 39.50 -2.12
N ASP A 46 7.45 40.33 -3.06
CA ASP A 46 7.39 40.04 -4.49
C ASP A 46 8.32 38.86 -4.85
N ALA A 47 9.49 38.75 -4.23
CA ALA A 47 10.38 37.60 -4.36
C ALA A 47 9.76 36.32 -3.80
N GLN A 48 9.08 36.38 -2.65
CA GLN A 48 8.33 35.25 -2.09
C GLN A 48 7.18 34.83 -3.01
N ILE A 49 6.39 35.78 -3.52
CA ILE A 49 5.30 35.49 -4.45
C ILE A 49 5.84 34.86 -5.75
N ALA A 50 6.96 35.36 -6.28
CA ALA A 50 7.61 34.77 -7.44
C ALA A 50 8.12 33.34 -7.17
N ALA A 51 8.69 33.08 -5.99
CA ALA A 51 9.14 31.75 -5.57
C ALA A 51 7.97 30.76 -5.45
N ILE A 52 6.84 31.19 -4.86
CA ILE A 52 5.62 30.38 -4.76
C ILE A 52 5.05 30.06 -6.15
N ARG A 53 5.04 31.03 -7.08
CA ARG A 53 4.59 30.78 -8.46
C ARG A 53 5.51 29.82 -9.21
N ARG A 54 6.83 29.88 -8.99
CA ARG A 54 7.79 28.93 -9.58
C ARG A 54 7.58 27.51 -9.05
N SER A 55 7.39 27.33 -7.74
CA SER A 55 7.15 26.01 -7.16
C SER A 55 5.82 25.39 -7.64
N GLN A 56 4.77 26.21 -7.81
CA GLN A 56 3.50 25.74 -8.39
C GLN A 56 3.67 25.29 -9.85
N ARG A 57 4.44 26.03 -10.67
CA ARG A 57 4.72 25.64 -12.06
C ARG A 57 5.46 24.30 -12.14
N LEU A 58 6.44 24.07 -11.26
CA LEU A 58 7.16 22.79 -11.18
C LEU A 58 6.22 21.63 -10.81
N ARG A 59 5.34 21.81 -9.81
CA ARG A 59 4.34 20.80 -9.42
C ARG A 59 3.35 20.46 -10.54
N VAL A 60 2.99 21.44 -11.37
CA VAL A 60 2.12 21.20 -12.54
C VAL A 60 2.88 20.45 -13.63
N ALA A 61 4.15 20.77 -13.87
CA ALA A 61 5.01 20.06 -14.82
C ALA A 61 5.24 18.59 -14.42
N GLU A 62 5.58 18.32 -13.15
CA GLU A 62 5.73 16.95 -12.62
C GLU A 62 4.44 16.13 -12.77
N ARG A 63 3.28 16.75 -12.50
CA ARG A 63 1.97 16.10 -12.71
C ARG A 63 1.69 15.79 -14.17
N GLN A 64 2.11 16.65 -15.10
CA GLN A 64 1.96 16.39 -16.53
C GLN A 64 2.91 15.29 -17.01
N GLU A 65 4.14 15.25 -16.50
CA GLU A 65 5.12 14.22 -16.84
C GLU A 65 4.70 12.85 -16.28
N GLY A 66 4.22 12.77 -15.05
CA GLY A 66 3.65 11.54 -14.48
C GLY A 66 2.41 11.03 -15.23
N LYS A 67 1.58 11.93 -15.80
CA LYS A 67 0.46 11.53 -16.67
C LYS A 67 0.95 11.00 -18.02
N ARG A 68 1.99 11.59 -18.61
CA ARG A 68 2.61 11.11 -19.86
C ARG A 68 3.29 9.76 -19.66
N GLN A 69 3.95 9.54 -18.53
CA GLN A 69 4.54 8.24 -18.18
C GLN A 69 3.46 7.17 -17.93
N LYS A 70 2.35 7.50 -17.24
CA LYS A 70 1.19 6.59 -17.09
C LYS A 70 0.50 6.25 -18.42
N ALA A 71 0.56 7.13 -19.42
CA ALA A 71 0.05 6.85 -20.76
C ALA A 71 0.98 5.94 -21.58
N LYS A 72 2.28 5.90 -21.26
CA LYS A 72 3.28 5.04 -21.91
C LYS A 72 3.41 3.65 -21.30
N GLN A 73 2.91 3.41 -20.09
CA GLN A 73 2.87 2.06 -19.54
C GLN A 73 1.75 1.26 -20.23
N PRO A 74 2.03 0.09 -20.83
CA PRO A 74 0.98 -0.80 -21.29
C PRO A 74 0.12 -1.14 -20.07
N ARG A 75 -1.17 -0.78 -20.13
CA ARG A 75 -2.11 -1.19 -19.08
C ARG A 75 -2.02 -2.71 -18.97
N PRO A 76 -1.74 -3.29 -17.79
CA PRO A 76 -1.81 -4.73 -17.64
C PRO A 76 -3.20 -5.17 -18.14
N PRO A 77 -3.31 -6.34 -18.79
CA PRO A 77 -4.61 -6.84 -19.20
C PRO A 77 -5.55 -6.75 -18.00
N ARG A 78 -6.78 -6.28 -18.22
CA ARG A 78 -7.81 -6.23 -17.18
C ARG A 78 -8.20 -7.68 -16.84
N VAL A 79 -7.30 -8.41 -16.19
CA VAL A 79 -7.58 -9.71 -15.61
C VAL A 79 -8.60 -9.44 -14.53
N ASN A 80 -9.76 -10.09 -14.63
CA ASN A 80 -10.85 -9.89 -13.69
C ASN A 80 -10.33 -10.31 -12.30
N PRO A 81 -10.14 -9.37 -11.34
CA PRO A 81 -9.43 -9.66 -10.10
C PRO A 81 -10.13 -10.75 -9.27
N LYS A 82 -11.46 -10.89 -9.45
CA LYS A 82 -12.25 -11.97 -8.85
C LYS A 82 -11.84 -13.35 -9.36
N LEU A 83 -11.55 -13.49 -10.65
CA LEU A 83 -11.19 -14.78 -11.24
C LEU A 83 -9.79 -15.21 -10.80
N LEU A 84 -8.86 -14.26 -10.71
CA LEU A 84 -7.52 -14.52 -10.17
C LEU A 84 -7.59 -14.95 -8.69
N ALA A 85 -8.38 -14.25 -7.87
CA ALA A 85 -8.57 -14.61 -6.47
C ALA A 85 -9.21 -16.00 -6.31
N ASP A 86 -10.17 -16.36 -7.16
CA ASP A 86 -10.79 -17.68 -7.15
C ASP A 86 -9.79 -18.79 -7.56
N MET A 87 -8.92 -18.53 -8.54
CA MET A 87 -7.87 -19.48 -8.94
C MET A 87 -6.88 -19.74 -7.80
N ILE A 88 -6.42 -18.68 -7.11
CA ILE A 88 -5.51 -18.81 -5.96
C ILE A 88 -6.16 -19.67 -4.85
N LYS A 89 -7.45 -19.45 -4.55
CA LYS A 89 -8.17 -20.28 -3.57
C LYS A 89 -8.26 -21.74 -3.98
N CYS A 90 -8.38 -22.02 -5.28
CA CYS A 90 -8.40 -23.38 -5.80
C CYS A 90 -7.02 -24.05 -5.66
N GLU A 91 -5.93 -23.32 -5.93
CA GLU A 91 -4.56 -23.83 -5.75
C GLU A 91 -4.24 -24.15 -4.29
N VAL A 92 -4.65 -23.29 -3.37
CA VAL A 92 -4.54 -23.55 -1.93
C VAL A 92 -5.32 -24.81 -1.56
N ALA A 93 -6.56 -24.92 -2.05
CA ALA A 93 -7.40 -26.07 -1.73
C ALA A 93 -6.83 -27.40 -2.24
N LEU A 94 -6.14 -27.40 -3.39
CA LEU A 94 -5.48 -28.59 -3.95
C LEU A 94 -4.38 -29.18 -3.05
N ARG A 95 -3.83 -28.40 -2.11
CA ARG A 95 -2.82 -28.90 -1.16
C ARG A 95 -3.40 -29.73 -0.02
N GLY A 96 -4.71 -29.68 0.19
CA GLY A 96 -5.39 -30.48 1.21
C GLY A 96 -5.66 -31.91 0.78
N ASP A 97 -6.01 -32.75 1.76
CA ASP A 97 -6.51 -34.10 1.51
C ASP A 97 -7.96 -34.04 1.02
N MET A 98 -8.20 -34.56 -0.19
CA MET A 98 -9.51 -34.50 -0.84
C MET A 98 -9.71 -35.62 -1.86
N ASP A 99 -10.99 -35.96 -2.08
CA ASP A 99 -11.42 -37.02 -2.99
C ASP A 99 -10.92 -36.82 -4.42
N ALA A 100 -10.66 -37.92 -5.13
CA ALA A 100 -10.16 -37.90 -6.51
C ALA A 100 -11.01 -37.03 -7.45
N LEU A 101 -12.34 -37.07 -7.30
CA LEU A 101 -13.27 -36.25 -8.08
C LEU A 101 -13.12 -34.76 -7.78
N SER A 102 -13.00 -34.39 -6.50
CA SER A 102 -12.83 -33.00 -6.06
C SER A 102 -11.49 -32.43 -6.54
N ARG A 103 -10.44 -33.26 -6.54
CA ARG A 103 -9.12 -32.91 -7.07
C ARG A 103 -9.17 -32.64 -8.57
N ALA A 104 -9.78 -33.52 -9.35
CA ALA A 104 -9.94 -33.33 -10.79
C ALA A 104 -10.72 -32.04 -11.11
N VAL A 105 -11.84 -31.78 -10.42
CA VAL A 105 -12.65 -30.57 -10.62
C VAL A 105 -11.87 -29.29 -10.30
N LEU A 106 -11.05 -29.28 -9.24
CA LEU A 106 -10.23 -28.13 -8.87
C LEU A 106 -9.05 -27.92 -9.83
N SER A 107 -8.38 -28.99 -10.28
CA SER A 107 -7.31 -28.90 -11.28
C SER A 107 -7.80 -28.27 -12.59
N LEU A 108 -8.94 -28.73 -13.10
CA LEU A 108 -9.57 -28.16 -14.29
C LEU A 108 -9.96 -26.68 -14.09
N ARG A 109 -10.28 -26.28 -12.86
CA ARG A 109 -10.57 -24.88 -12.54
C ARG A 109 -9.31 -24.01 -12.49
N CYS A 110 -8.19 -24.54 -11.99
CA CYS A 110 -6.88 -23.89 -12.00
C CYS A 110 -6.35 -23.71 -13.43
N GLU A 111 -6.71 -24.59 -14.36
CA GLU A 111 -6.46 -24.42 -15.81
C GLU A 111 -7.28 -23.28 -16.45
N GLY A 112 -8.22 -22.68 -15.70
CA GLY A 112 -9.07 -21.59 -16.19
C GLY A 112 -10.33 -22.06 -16.91
N LYS A 113 -10.66 -23.37 -16.91
CA LYS A 113 -11.88 -23.88 -17.55
C LYS A 113 -13.13 -23.36 -16.86
N THR A 114 -14.17 -23.13 -17.66
CA THR A 114 -15.49 -22.69 -17.17
C THR A 114 -16.24 -23.86 -16.53
N HIS A 115 -17.18 -23.58 -15.61
CA HIS A 115 -17.98 -24.64 -14.97
C HIS A 115 -18.71 -25.55 -15.96
N ARG A 116 -19.12 -25.02 -17.13
CA ARG A 116 -19.75 -25.80 -18.20
C ARG A 116 -18.76 -26.77 -18.86
N GLN A 117 -17.53 -26.33 -19.11
CA GLN A 117 -16.48 -27.19 -19.68
C GLN A 117 -16.09 -28.29 -18.69
N ILE A 118 -15.93 -27.94 -17.42
CA ILE A 118 -15.64 -28.91 -16.35
C ILE A 118 -16.76 -29.95 -16.24
N ALA A 119 -18.03 -29.50 -16.30
CA ALA A 119 -19.19 -30.39 -16.30
C ALA A 119 -19.18 -31.37 -17.48
N ALA A 120 -18.85 -30.89 -18.68
CA ALA A 120 -18.73 -31.74 -19.87
C ALA A 120 -17.58 -32.75 -19.74
N GLU A 121 -16.44 -32.33 -19.21
CA GLU A 121 -15.23 -33.17 -19.08
C GLU A 121 -15.35 -34.21 -17.95
N THR A 122 -16.06 -33.88 -16.88
CA THR A 122 -16.30 -34.78 -15.74
C THR A 122 -17.58 -35.60 -15.86
N GLY A 123 -18.41 -35.33 -16.88
CA GLY A 123 -19.72 -35.97 -17.06
C GLY A 123 -20.72 -35.64 -15.94
N ARG A 124 -20.61 -34.46 -15.31
CA ARG A 124 -21.45 -34.06 -14.17
C ARG A 124 -22.32 -32.85 -14.49
N ALA A 125 -23.40 -32.68 -13.74
CA ALA A 125 -24.21 -31.48 -13.85
C ALA A 125 -23.45 -30.24 -13.36
N VAL A 126 -23.67 -29.09 -13.99
CA VAL A 126 -23.01 -27.82 -13.63
C VAL A 126 -23.27 -27.44 -12.16
N SER A 127 -24.47 -27.72 -11.65
CA SER A 127 -24.84 -27.52 -10.25
C SER A 127 -24.01 -28.37 -9.28
N GLN A 128 -23.73 -29.62 -9.66
CA GLN A 128 -22.88 -30.53 -8.89
C GLN A 128 -21.43 -30.04 -8.87
N VAL A 129 -20.90 -29.62 -10.03
CA VAL A 129 -19.55 -29.03 -10.14
C VAL A 129 -19.42 -27.81 -9.23
N HIS A 130 -20.40 -26.90 -9.24
CA HIS A 130 -20.38 -25.73 -8.36
C HIS A 130 -20.39 -26.12 -6.87
N GLY A 131 -21.21 -27.10 -6.49
CA GLY A 131 -21.27 -27.60 -5.12
C GLY A 131 -19.98 -28.27 -4.67
N ILE A 132 -19.34 -29.05 -5.53
CA ILE A 132 -18.03 -29.68 -5.27
C ILE A 132 -16.98 -28.60 -5.06
N LEU A 133 -16.90 -27.61 -5.98
CA LEU A 133 -15.91 -26.54 -5.90
C LEU A 133 -16.03 -25.75 -4.60
N LYS A 134 -17.26 -25.36 -4.23
CA LYS A 134 -17.54 -24.62 -2.99
C LYS A 134 -17.08 -25.39 -1.74
N ARG A 135 -17.41 -26.69 -1.66
CA ARG A 135 -17.03 -27.54 -0.52
C ARG A 135 -15.54 -27.80 -0.46
N ALA A 136 -14.90 -28.03 -1.61
CA ALA A 136 -13.48 -28.31 -1.68
C ALA A 136 -12.65 -27.08 -1.27
N ILE A 137 -13.04 -25.87 -1.73
CA ILE A 137 -12.41 -24.62 -1.29
C ILE A 137 -12.59 -24.41 0.22
N GLN A 138 -13.80 -24.63 0.75
CA GLN A 138 -14.05 -24.50 2.19
C GLN A 138 -13.21 -25.47 3.03
N LYS A 139 -13.12 -26.74 2.62
CA LYS A 139 -12.29 -27.74 3.31
C LYS A 139 -10.80 -27.41 3.22
N GLY A 140 -10.31 -27.03 2.05
CA GLY A 140 -8.90 -26.69 1.83
C GLY A 140 -8.44 -25.49 2.66
N VAL A 141 -9.25 -24.43 2.72
CA VAL A 141 -8.97 -23.25 3.55
C VAL A 141 -9.01 -23.59 5.05
N ALA A 142 -9.91 -24.48 5.47
CA ALA A 142 -9.96 -24.93 6.86
C ALA A 142 -8.71 -25.74 7.26
N CYS A 143 -8.20 -26.60 6.37
CA CYS A 143 -6.96 -27.35 6.63
C CYS A 143 -5.72 -26.46 6.70
N GLU A 144 -5.62 -25.41 5.88
CA GLU A 144 -4.49 -24.47 5.93
C GLU A 144 -4.49 -23.64 7.23
N ALA A 145 -5.67 -23.24 7.71
CA ALA A 145 -5.81 -22.56 8.99
C ALA A 145 -5.31 -23.44 10.16
N ILE A 146 -5.67 -24.73 10.16
CA ILE A 146 -5.21 -25.68 11.18
C ILE A 146 -3.69 -25.91 11.06
N ALA A 147 -3.15 -26.05 9.85
CA ALA A 147 -1.71 -26.24 9.64
C ALA A 147 -0.88 -25.02 10.09
N SER A 148 -1.43 -23.80 9.98
CA SER A 148 -0.77 -22.57 10.44
C SER A 148 -0.75 -22.47 11.97
N ASP A 149 -1.81 -22.91 12.65
CA ASP A 149 -1.89 -22.92 14.11
C ASP A 149 -1.06 -24.05 14.75
N CYS A 150 -0.77 -25.13 14.01
CA CYS A 150 0.05 -26.25 14.50
C CYS A 150 1.56 -26.04 14.31
N GLY A 151 2.00 -24.91 13.71
CA GLY A 151 3.38 -24.64 13.32
C GLY A 151 4.28 -23.99 14.37
N VAL A 152 3.82 -23.79 15.60
CA VAL A 152 4.63 -23.26 16.69
C VAL A 152 4.45 -24.16 17.90
N HIS A 153 5.22 -25.25 17.99
CA HIS A 153 5.78 -25.86 19.22
C HIS A 153 6.50 -27.18 18.88
N GLY A 154 7.83 -27.16 18.88
CA GLY A 154 8.71 -28.35 18.79
C GLY A 154 9.55 -28.33 17.51
N ARG A 155 10.88 -28.21 17.55
CA ARG A 155 11.90 -28.36 18.60
C ARG A 155 13.01 -27.33 18.39
#